data_AF-A0A5C7T5F3-F1
#
_entry.id   AF-A0A5C7T5F3-F1
#
_cell.length_a   1.000
_cell.length_b   1.000
_cell.length_c   1.000
_cell.angle_alpha   90.00
_cell.angle_beta   90.00
_cell.angle_gamma   90.00
#
_symmetry.space_group_name_H-M   'P 1'
#
loop_
_entity.id
_entity.type
_entity.pdbx_description
1 polymer ?
#
loop_
_entity_poly.entity_id
_entity_poly.type
_entity_poly.pdbx_seq_one_letter_code
_entity_poly.pdbx_strand_id
1 'polypeptide(L)'
;MQKSFLAAPLLAALALFGSAVAHAEVTVAEPWVRATVPAQKATGAFMRVKSDTDARLVSAASPVAGVVEIHEMLMDKDVMKMNRIPGLDLPAGKDVELEPGGYHVMLMDLKAQVKEGDQVPVTLTVENKDGSRQTIELTAPARPLNAPMKMQHGKH
;
A
#
# COMPACT_ATOMS: atom_id res chain seq x y z
N MET A 1 11.26 -6.18 -79.14
CA MET A 1 12.17 -6.95 -78.25
C MET A 1 12.37 -6.16 -76.97
N GLN A 2 11.62 -6.46 -75.91
CA GLN A 2 11.81 -5.86 -74.59
C GLN A 2 11.99 -6.98 -73.56
N LYS A 3 13.08 -6.89 -72.81
CA LYS A 3 13.59 -7.88 -71.87
C LYS A 3 12.88 -7.74 -70.52
N SER A 4 12.49 -8.87 -69.97
CA SER A 4 11.97 -9.06 -68.61
C SER A 4 13.00 -8.65 -67.56
N PHE A 5 12.54 -8.03 -66.47
CA PHE A 5 13.18 -8.15 -65.15
C PHE A 5 12.10 -8.22 -64.07
N LEU A 6 12.08 -9.35 -63.36
CA LEU A 6 11.31 -9.59 -62.16
C LEU A 6 12.07 -8.96 -60.97
N ALA A 7 11.40 -8.16 -60.16
CA ALA A 7 11.94 -7.69 -58.89
C ALA A 7 10.93 -8.04 -57.78
N ALA A 8 11.32 -8.98 -56.91
CA ALA A 8 10.60 -9.34 -55.70
C ALA A 8 11.11 -8.47 -54.53
N PRO A 9 10.25 -7.89 -53.68
CA PRO A 9 10.70 -7.28 -52.44
C PRO A 9 10.65 -8.30 -51.30
N LEU A 10 11.80 -8.50 -50.66
CA LEU A 10 12.00 -9.25 -49.44
C LEU A 10 11.45 -8.43 -48.26
N LEU A 11 10.33 -8.86 -47.66
CA LEU A 11 9.73 -8.23 -46.49
C LEU A 11 10.40 -8.77 -45.22
N ALA A 12 11.34 -8.01 -44.64
CA ALA A 12 11.92 -8.33 -43.34
C ALA A 12 10.95 -7.89 -42.22
N ALA A 13 10.24 -8.85 -41.63
CA ALA A 13 9.40 -8.62 -40.46
C ALA A 13 10.29 -8.56 -39.19
N LEU A 14 10.52 -7.35 -38.68
CA LEU A 14 11.21 -7.12 -37.41
C LEU A 14 10.21 -7.39 -36.26
N ALA A 15 10.30 -8.58 -35.66
CA ALA A 15 9.53 -8.92 -34.48
C ALA A 15 10.06 -8.13 -33.27
N LEU A 16 9.35 -7.07 -32.88
CA LEU A 16 9.52 -6.38 -31.61
C LEU A 16 9.00 -7.30 -30.49
N PHE A 17 9.88 -8.10 -29.91
CA PHE A 17 9.62 -8.74 -28.62
C PHE A 17 9.66 -7.67 -27.53
N GLY A 18 8.50 -7.13 -27.18
CA GLY A 18 8.35 -6.33 -25.97
C GLY A 18 8.56 -7.23 -24.76
N SER A 19 9.66 -7.02 -24.03
CA SER A 19 9.88 -7.66 -22.74
C SER A 19 8.81 -7.17 -21.77
N ALA A 20 7.89 -8.06 -21.38
CA ALA A 20 6.98 -7.79 -20.28
C ALA A 20 7.83 -7.65 -19.00
N VAL A 21 7.96 -6.43 -18.50
CA VAL A 21 8.54 -6.18 -17.18
C VAL A 21 7.54 -6.75 -16.17
N ALA A 22 7.87 -7.92 -15.62
CA ALA A 22 7.12 -8.50 -14.51
C ALA A 22 7.40 -7.63 -13.28
N HIS A 23 6.50 -6.67 -13.01
CA HIS A 23 6.50 -5.97 -11.74
C HIS A 23 6.18 -6.96 -10.62
N ALA A 24 6.79 -6.78 -9.46
CA ALA A 24 6.48 -7.57 -8.28
C ALA A 24 5.00 -7.44 -7.95
N GLU A 25 4.30 -8.57 -7.83
CA GLU A 25 2.91 -8.58 -7.42
C GLU A 25 2.83 -8.19 -5.94
N VAL A 26 2.10 -7.11 -5.64
CA VAL A 26 1.77 -6.71 -4.28
C VAL A 26 0.29 -6.91 -4.05
N THR A 27 -0.02 -7.66 -3.02
CA THR A 27 -1.39 -7.94 -2.59
C THR A 27 -1.67 -7.22 -1.28
N VAL A 28 -2.89 -6.68 -1.16
CA VAL A 28 -3.39 -6.05 0.06
C VAL A 28 -4.66 -6.77 0.49
N ALA A 29 -4.61 -7.36 1.68
CA ALA A 29 -5.72 -8.11 2.25
C ALA A 29 -6.36 -7.35 3.41
N GLU A 30 -7.69 -7.50 3.51
CA GLU A 30 -8.51 -7.02 4.62
C GLU A 30 -8.30 -5.54 4.99
N PRO A 31 -8.26 -4.60 4.03
CA PRO A 31 -8.11 -3.20 4.38
C PRO A 31 -9.33 -2.72 5.17
N TRP A 32 -9.10 -1.91 6.20
CA TRP A 32 -10.16 -1.23 6.94
C TRP A 32 -9.63 0.03 7.62
N VAL A 33 -10.54 0.96 7.92
CA VAL A 33 -10.22 2.20 8.64
C VAL A 33 -10.97 2.24 9.96
N ARG A 34 -10.35 2.74 11.02
CA ARG A 34 -11.08 2.98 12.27
C ARG A 34 -12.09 4.12 12.09
N ALA A 35 -13.35 3.85 12.39
CA ALA A 35 -14.38 4.87 12.46
C ALA A 35 -14.08 5.88 13.59
N THR A 36 -14.49 7.13 13.38
CA THR A 36 -14.16 8.28 14.22
C THR A 36 -15.40 8.85 14.90
N VAL A 37 -15.21 9.50 16.04
CA VAL A 37 -16.21 10.39 16.64
C VAL A 37 -16.10 11.80 16.02
N PRO A 38 -17.15 12.66 16.06
CA PRO A 38 -17.15 13.94 15.36
C PRO A 38 -15.98 14.89 15.69
N ALA A 39 -15.45 14.83 16.93
CA ALA A 39 -14.35 15.68 17.37
C ALA A 39 -12.96 15.17 16.90
N GLN A 40 -12.85 13.91 16.47
CA GLN A 40 -11.58 13.30 16.14
C GLN A 40 -11.14 13.70 14.72
N LYS A 41 -9.92 14.23 14.60
CA LYS A 41 -9.36 14.76 13.34
C LYS A 41 -8.34 13.84 12.66
N ALA A 42 -8.12 12.65 13.22
CA ALA A 42 -7.17 11.70 12.70
C ALA A 42 -7.64 10.26 12.95
N THR A 43 -7.29 9.31 12.09
CA THR A 43 -7.60 7.88 12.27
C THR A 43 -6.54 6.98 11.65
N GLY A 44 -6.55 5.70 12.02
CA GLY A 44 -5.67 4.69 11.45
C GLY A 44 -6.37 3.85 10.39
N ALA A 45 -5.65 3.55 9.31
CA ALA A 45 -5.98 2.53 8.34
C ALA A 45 -5.04 1.32 8.49
N PHE A 46 -5.65 0.15 8.39
CA PHE A 46 -5.09 -1.14 8.74
C PHE A 46 -5.33 -2.12 7.60
N MET A 47 -4.37 -3.01 7.38
CA MET A 47 -4.38 -3.97 6.27
C MET A 47 -3.22 -4.96 6.44
N ARG A 48 -3.23 -6.03 5.65
CA ARG A 48 -2.07 -6.90 5.50
C ARG A 48 -1.49 -6.70 4.10
N VAL A 49 -0.20 -6.40 4.00
CA VAL A 49 0.47 -6.17 2.72
C VAL A 49 1.50 -7.27 2.51
N LYS A 50 1.50 -7.85 1.31
CA LYS A 50 2.48 -8.85 0.89
C LYS A 50 3.00 -8.52 -0.49
N SER A 51 4.31 -8.64 -0.65
CA SER A 51 5.01 -8.47 -1.91
C SER A 51 5.72 -9.77 -2.26
N ASP A 52 5.64 -10.21 -3.51
CA ASP A 52 6.34 -11.43 -3.96
C ASP A 52 7.86 -11.26 -4.04
N THR A 53 8.34 -10.01 -4.10
CA THR A 53 9.77 -9.66 -4.00
C THR A 53 10.02 -8.72 -2.84
N ASP A 54 11.28 -8.52 -2.46
CA ASP A 54 11.64 -7.46 -1.52
C ASP A 54 11.17 -6.11 -2.07
N ALA A 55 10.42 -5.39 -1.25
CA ALA A 55 9.88 -4.08 -1.59
C ALA A 55 9.76 -3.24 -0.31
N ARG A 56 9.29 -2.00 -0.46
CA ARG A 56 9.07 -1.08 0.64
C ARG A 56 7.84 -0.24 0.39
N LEU A 57 6.91 -0.21 1.35
CA LEU A 57 5.82 0.76 1.36
C LEU A 57 6.38 2.12 1.74
N VAL A 58 6.46 3.05 0.79
CA VAL A 58 7.16 4.34 0.98
C VAL A 58 6.21 5.52 1.19
N SER A 59 4.95 5.40 0.75
CA SER A 59 3.94 6.42 1.02
C SER A 59 2.53 5.86 0.94
N ALA A 60 1.60 6.59 1.56
CA ALA A 60 0.18 6.40 1.38
C ALA A 60 -0.50 7.76 1.17
N ALA A 61 -1.67 7.76 0.55
CA ALA A 61 -2.48 8.93 0.32
C ALA A 61 -3.96 8.59 0.42
N SER A 62 -4.78 9.60 0.73
CA SER A 62 -6.23 9.47 0.70
C SER A 62 -6.86 10.85 0.50
N PRO A 63 -7.91 10.98 -0.34
CA PRO A 63 -8.60 12.25 -0.52
C PRO A 63 -9.33 12.72 0.73
N VAL A 64 -9.57 11.85 1.73
CA VAL A 64 -10.32 12.20 2.96
C VAL A 64 -9.48 12.93 4.00
N ALA A 65 -8.15 12.90 3.86
CA ALA A 65 -7.17 13.45 4.79
C ALA A 65 -6.33 14.56 4.15
N GLY A 66 -5.85 15.51 4.95
CA GLY A 66 -4.87 16.50 4.51
C GLY A 66 -3.44 15.96 4.54
N VAL A 67 -3.14 15.08 5.50
CA VAL A 67 -1.83 14.46 5.68
C VAL A 67 -2.00 12.96 5.88
N VAL A 68 -1.17 12.16 5.21
CA VAL A 68 -1.15 10.70 5.36
C VAL A 68 0.29 10.24 5.58
N GLU A 69 0.49 9.45 6.63
CA GLU A 69 1.80 8.99 7.07
C GLU A 69 1.80 7.50 7.38
N ILE A 70 2.97 6.88 7.41
CA ILE A 70 3.16 5.50 7.88
C ILE A 70 3.76 5.60 9.27
N HIS A 71 3.09 4.99 10.25
CA HIS A 71 3.46 5.06 11.66
C HIS A 71 3.75 3.65 12.18
N GLU A 72 4.58 3.60 13.21
CA GLU A 72 4.79 2.45 14.07
C GLU A 72 4.39 2.81 15.51
N MET A 73 4.10 1.80 16.31
CA MET A 73 3.92 1.95 17.74
C MET A 73 5.16 1.41 18.45
N LEU A 74 5.82 2.25 19.23
CA LEU A 74 7.01 1.88 19.99
C LEU A 74 6.78 2.14 21.48
N MET A 75 7.29 1.24 22.32
CA MET A 75 7.35 1.47 23.76
C MET A 75 8.57 2.32 24.08
N ASP A 76 8.35 3.54 24.58
CA ASP A 76 9.41 4.40 25.10
C ASP A 76 9.11 4.71 26.57
N LYS A 77 9.91 4.12 27.47
CA LYS A 77 9.82 4.30 28.93
C LYS A 77 8.38 4.10 29.44
N ASP A 78 7.82 2.92 29.14
CA ASP A 78 6.46 2.49 29.50
C ASP A 78 5.32 3.29 28.86
N VAL A 79 5.64 4.20 27.93
CA VAL A 79 4.65 4.94 27.14
C VAL A 79 4.66 4.43 25.70
N MET A 80 3.52 3.92 25.24
CA MET A 80 3.29 3.63 23.83
C MET A 80 3.22 4.93 23.04
N LYS A 81 4.14 5.11 22.10
CA LYS A 81 4.22 6.29 21.23
C LYS A 81 3.99 5.88 19.77
N MET A 82 3.19 6.70 19.08
CA MET A 82 3.11 6.68 17.62
C MET A 82 4.34 7.41 17.07
N ASN A 83 5.10 6.74 16.22
CA ASN A 83 6.27 7.31 15.56
C ASN A 83 6.10 7.23 14.05
N ARG A 84 6.28 8.34 13.35
CA ARG A 84 6.30 8.37 11.89
C ARG A 84 7.57 7.70 11.37
N ILE A 85 7.41 6.81 10.41
CA ILE A 85 8.53 6.18 9.68
C ILE A 85 8.55 6.61 8.21
N PRO A 86 9.73 6.69 7.57
CA PRO A 86 9.85 7.09 6.17
C PRO A 86 9.37 6.01 5.19
N GLY A 87 9.12 4.80 5.67
CA GLY A 87 8.63 3.68 4.89
C GLY A 87 8.77 2.37 5.65
N LEU A 88 7.97 1.38 5.27
CA LEU A 88 7.86 0.07 5.91
C LEU A 88 8.35 -1.01 4.94
N ASP A 89 9.31 -1.81 5.38
CA ASP A 89 9.88 -2.88 4.57
C ASP A 89 8.85 -4.00 4.36
N LEU A 90 8.79 -4.53 3.15
CA LEU A 90 7.95 -5.64 2.72
C LEU A 90 8.87 -6.78 2.24
N PRO A 91 9.30 -7.68 3.14
CA PRO A 91 10.16 -8.80 2.76
C PRO A 91 9.45 -9.75 1.80
N ALA A 92 10.17 -10.26 0.80
CA ALA A 92 9.61 -11.15 -0.22
C ALA A 92 8.80 -12.32 0.38
N GLY A 93 7.57 -12.50 -0.09
CA GLY A 93 6.67 -13.60 0.26
C GLY A 93 6.08 -13.54 1.67
N LYS A 94 6.44 -12.54 2.48
CA LYS A 94 5.96 -12.39 3.86
C LYS A 94 4.82 -11.39 3.95
N ASP A 95 3.85 -11.73 4.79
CA ASP A 95 2.82 -10.78 5.20
C ASP A 95 3.40 -9.78 6.20
N VAL A 96 3.15 -8.51 5.95
CA VAL A 96 3.41 -7.41 6.89
C VAL A 96 2.07 -6.86 7.35
N GLU A 97 1.80 -6.97 8.64
CA GLU A 97 0.54 -6.54 9.24
C GLU A 97 0.63 -5.07 9.68
N LEU A 98 -0.31 -4.26 9.18
CA LEU A 98 -0.61 -2.95 9.69
C LEU A 98 -1.87 -3.08 10.54
N GLU A 99 -1.71 -3.09 11.87
CA GLU A 99 -2.77 -3.38 12.84
C GLU A 99 -2.73 -2.41 14.05
N PRO A 100 -3.84 -2.29 14.80
CA PRO A 100 -3.87 -1.49 16.01
C PRO A 100 -2.79 -1.93 17.01
N GLY A 101 -1.91 -1.02 17.41
CA GLY A 101 -0.81 -1.33 18.33
C GLY A 101 0.51 -1.73 17.64
N GLY A 102 0.52 -1.83 16.31
CA GLY A 102 1.73 -2.04 15.50
C GLY A 102 1.88 -0.95 14.42
N TYR A 103 2.29 -1.36 13.21
CA TYR A 103 2.34 -0.46 12.06
C TYR A 103 0.93 -0.03 11.64
N HIS A 104 0.78 1.18 11.12
CA HIS A 104 -0.49 1.65 10.56
C HIS A 104 -0.28 2.83 9.61
N VAL A 105 -1.23 3.01 8.69
CA VAL A 105 -1.32 4.24 7.90
C VAL A 105 -2.13 5.25 8.70
N MET A 106 -1.52 6.35 9.10
CA MET A 106 -2.16 7.42 9.85
C MET A 106 -2.75 8.46 8.90
N LEU A 107 -4.07 8.67 8.97
CA LEU A 107 -4.81 9.69 8.23
C LEU A 107 -5.07 10.86 9.16
N MET A 108 -4.50 12.03 8.89
CA MET A 108 -4.59 13.23 9.72
C MET A 108 -5.23 14.39 8.95
N ASP A 109 -5.64 15.43 9.69
CA ASP A 109 -6.39 16.56 9.14
C ASP A 109 -7.60 16.09 8.33
N LEU A 110 -8.39 15.19 8.93
CA LEU A 110 -9.59 14.64 8.31
C LEU A 110 -10.54 15.77 7.92
N LYS A 111 -10.93 15.77 6.63
CA LYS A 111 -11.82 16.78 6.04
C LYS A 111 -13.26 16.65 6.53
N ALA A 112 -13.65 15.44 6.94
CA ALA A 112 -14.94 15.12 7.53
C ALA A 112 -14.78 13.94 8.51
N GLN A 113 -15.80 13.71 9.34
CA GLN A 113 -15.88 12.51 10.16
C GLN A 113 -15.91 11.26 9.26
N VAL A 114 -15.08 10.26 9.58
CA VAL A 114 -15.18 8.90 9.01
C VAL A 114 -16.14 8.10 9.89
N LYS A 115 -17.30 7.74 9.36
CA LYS A 115 -18.36 6.99 10.05
C LYS A 115 -18.24 5.51 9.78
N GLU A 116 -18.83 4.69 10.65
CA GLU A 116 -18.94 3.25 10.39
C GLU A 116 -19.68 2.98 9.07
N GLY A 117 -19.13 2.07 8.27
CA GLY A 117 -19.65 1.73 6.94
C GLY A 117 -19.18 2.63 5.81
N ASP A 118 -18.51 3.75 6.11
CA ASP A 118 -17.92 4.60 5.07
C ASP A 118 -16.83 3.83 4.29
N GLN A 119 -16.80 4.05 2.97
CA GLN A 119 -15.80 3.47 2.09
C GLN A 119 -14.67 4.48 1.89
N VAL A 120 -13.52 4.25 2.51
CA VAL A 120 -12.39 5.19 2.48
C VAL A 120 -11.41 4.79 1.36
N PRO A 121 -11.22 5.60 0.31
CA PRO A 121 -10.20 5.34 -0.69
C PRO A 121 -8.81 5.54 -0.09
N VAL A 122 -7.91 4.59 -0.30
CA VAL A 122 -6.50 4.68 0.11
C VAL A 122 -5.64 4.29 -1.09
N THR A 123 -4.59 5.05 -1.32
CA THR A 123 -3.59 4.78 -2.34
C THR A 123 -2.27 4.51 -1.65
N LEU A 124 -1.67 3.34 -1.89
CA LEU A 124 -0.35 2.97 -1.39
C LEU A 124 0.68 3.10 -2.52
N THR A 125 1.88 3.55 -2.20
CA THR A 125 3.01 3.54 -3.13
C THR A 125 4.08 2.61 -2.58
N VAL A 126 4.37 1.56 -3.32
CA VAL A 126 5.40 0.58 -3.00
C VAL A 126 6.57 0.75 -3.96
N GLU A 127 7.77 0.82 -3.41
CA GLU A 127 9.03 0.84 -4.15
C GLU A 127 9.64 -0.57 -4.13
N ASN A 128 9.87 -1.12 -5.31
CA ASN A 128 10.49 -2.43 -5.47
C ASN A 128 12.02 -2.32 -5.35
N LYS A 129 12.69 -3.45 -5.16
CA LYS A 129 14.17 -3.52 -5.07
C LYS A 129 14.91 -2.93 -6.28
N ASP A 130 14.28 -2.92 -7.46
CA ASP A 130 14.83 -2.32 -8.68
C ASP A 130 14.63 -0.79 -8.78
N GLY A 131 14.02 -0.18 -7.75
CA GLY A 131 13.67 1.24 -7.70
C GLY A 131 12.38 1.61 -8.45
N SER A 132 11.73 0.65 -9.13
CA SER A 132 10.43 0.89 -9.72
C SER A 132 9.37 1.12 -8.65
N ARG A 133 8.41 2.02 -8.93
CA ARG A 133 7.31 2.30 -8.02
C ARG A 133 6.00 1.80 -8.60
N GLN A 134 5.24 1.12 -7.77
CA GLN A 134 3.89 0.67 -8.06
C GLN A 134 2.90 1.40 -7.16
N THR A 135 1.75 1.78 -7.74
CA THR A 135 0.67 2.43 -7.01
C THR A 135 -0.49 1.44 -6.88
N ILE A 136 -0.97 1.26 -5.65
CA ILE A 136 -2.03 0.32 -5.33
C ILE A 136 -3.19 1.13 -4.76
N GLU A 137 -4.30 1.18 -5.50
CA GLU A 137 -5.53 1.82 -5.06
C GLU A 137 -6.45 0.78 -4.44
N LEU A 138 -6.97 1.09 -3.26
CA LEU A 138 -7.88 0.22 -2.53
C LEU A 138 -8.97 1.02 -1.85
N THR A 139 -10.04 0.32 -1.50
CA THR A 139 -11.13 0.87 -0.67
C THR A 139 -11.14 0.15 0.66
N ALA A 140 -10.97 0.91 1.74
CA ALA A 140 -10.94 0.43 3.11
C ALA A 140 -12.26 0.78 3.81
N PRO A 141 -13.16 -0.20 4.07
CA PRO A 141 -14.37 0.03 4.86
C PRO A 141 -14.05 0.50 6.28
N ALA A 142 -14.79 1.50 6.75
CA ALA A 142 -14.67 2.02 8.09
C ALA A 142 -15.44 1.16 9.10
N ARG A 143 -14.79 0.79 10.22
CA ARG A 143 -15.33 -0.10 11.26
C ARG A 143 -15.02 0.43 12.66
N PRO A 144 -15.83 0.13 13.69
CA PRO A 144 -15.51 0.47 15.07
C PRO A 144 -14.25 -0.28 15.55
N LEU A 145 -13.44 0.35 16.41
CA LEU A 145 -12.24 -0.28 16.98
C LEU A 145 -12.56 -1.47 17.89
N ASN A 146 -13.82 -1.71 18.24
CA ASN A 146 -14.24 -2.75 19.20
C ASN A 146 -13.99 -4.19 18.70
N ALA A 147 -13.31 -4.38 17.56
CA ALA A 147 -12.70 -5.65 17.20
C ALA A 147 -11.60 -6.00 18.22
N PRO A 148 -11.56 -7.22 18.76
CA PRO A 148 -10.65 -7.58 19.84
C PRO A 148 -9.19 -7.41 19.42
N MET A 149 -8.46 -6.55 20.14
CA MET A 149 -7.00 -6.45 20.05
C MET A 149 -6.40 -7.81 20.42
N LYS A 150 -5.65 -8.42 19.49
CA LYS A 150 -4.78 -9.55 19.84
C LYS A 150 -3.60 -9.01 20.66
N MET A 151 -3.84 -8.80 21.95
CA MET A 151 -2.78 -8.43 22.89
C MET A 151 -1.86 -9.64 23.06
N GLN A 152 -0.84 -9.76 22.21
CA GLN A 152 0.22 -10.73 22.41
C GLN A 152 1.11 -10.23 23.56
N HIS A 153 0.75 -10.58 24.79
CA HIS A 153 1.66 -10.47 25.93
C HIS A 153 2.83 -11.43 25.68
N GLY A 154 3.93 -10.90 25.16
CA GLY A 154 5.23 -11.54 25.20
C GLY A 154 5.56 -11.83 26.66
N LYS A 155 5.59 -13.13 27.01
CA LYS A 155 6.14 -13.58 28.28
C LYS A 155 7.65 -13.34 28.24
N HIS A 156 8.14 -12.48 29.12
CA HIS A 156 9.50 -12.51 29.60
C HIS A 156 9.54 -13.32 30.91
#